data_AF-A0AAV3S3U6-F1
#
_entry.id   AF-A0AAV3S3U6-F1
#
_cell.length_a   1.000
_cell.length_b   1.000
_cell.length_c   1.000
_cell.angle_alpha   90.00
_cell.angle_beta   90.00
_cell.angle_gamma   90.00
#
_symmetry.space_group_name_H-M   'P 1'
#
loop_
_entity.id
_entity.type
_entity.pdbx_description
1 polymer ?
#
loop_
_entity_poly.entity_id
_entity_poly.type
_entity_poly.pdbx_seq_one_letter_code
_entity_poly.pdbx_strand_id
1 'polypeptide(L)'
;MQVRFINFERTKLPEEILKHNVEEKKKYFADVCLEVEKCDAEVQAEGVYNQRLQNLAITLDKVRYVMKCVFGDPKKAPPPLERLRPEAVISLLWKGDGSLVEELIQCITPHVMDESLMHDLKTSIQAHDPSGFEDTRGALQRSLIWLRDEVRNLPCTYKCRNDAAADLIHLFAHTKCFFRIRGYKSVTSPPLYISPLDLGPKYADKVGSRSHEYSKTYGENYCLGQLIFWHIQTYADPDSSLARAGRGCLSLPDIGSFYAKVQKPSRQRVYGPRTLKFMLSRMEKQPQRPWPKDRIWTFTSSPKVLGTPMVDAVLNKAPLDKEMVHWLKNRPPIFQAMWDR
;
A
#
# COMPACT_ATOMS: atom_id res chain seq x y z
N MET A 1 9.03 12.48 14.60
CA MET A 1 9.63 12.12 13.29
C MET A 1 9.28 13.17 12.23
N GLN A 2 8.03 13.65 12.20
CA GLN A 2 7.52 14.66 11.25
C GLN A 2 8.24 16.00 11.35
N VAL A 3 8.41 16.57 12.56
CA VAL A 3 9.15 17.84 12.74
C VAL A 3 10.60 17.73 12.26
N ARG A 4 11.25 16.58 12.49
CA ARG A 4 12.60 16.33 11.96
C ARG A 4 12.62 16.30 10.43
N PHE A 5 11.60 15.71 9.81
CA PHE A 5 11.45 15.72 8.35
C PHE A 5 11.22 17.14 7.81
N ILE A 6 10.34 17.93 8.45
CA ILE A 6 10.09 19.32 8.07
C ILE A 6 11.37 20.15 8.14
N ASN A 7 12.15 20.00 9.21
CA ASN A 7 13.43 20.70 9.34
C ASN A 7 14.47 20.23 8.30
N PHE A 8 14.51 18.92 8.01
CA PHE A 8 15.34 18.40 6.95
C PHE A 8 14.95 18.97 5.57
N GLU A 9 13.65 18.97 5.24
CA GLU A 9 13.11 19.56 4.00
C GLU A 9 13.51 21.03 3.91
N ARG A 10 13.35 21.81 4.99
CA ARG A 10 13.79 23.22 5.04
C ARG A 10 15.28 23.41 4.71
N THR A 11 16.15 22.51 5.17
CA THR A 11 17.60 22.61 4.91
C THR A 11 18.01 22.17 3.51
N LYS A 12 17.28 21.25 2.88
CA LYS A 12 17.68 20.63 1.60
C LYS A 12 16.91 21.14 0.39
N LEU A 13 15.68 21.57 0.59
CA LEU A 13 14.81 22.01 -0.48
C LEU A 13 15.31 23.25 -1.25
N PRO A 14 15.95 24.27 -0.62
CA PRO A 14 16.44 25.43 -1.36
C PRO A 14 17.43 25.05 -2.47
N GLU A 15 18.37 24.14 -2.19
CA GLU A 15 19.39 23.69 -3.16
C GLU A 15 18.75 22.96 -4.35
N GLU A 16 17.76 22.10 -4.09
CA GLU A 16 17.05 21.36 -5.14
C GLU A 16 16.15 22.27 -5.99
N ILE A 17 15.46 23.24 -5.37
CA ILE A 17 14.66 24.24 -6.09
C ILE A 17 15.57 25.10 -6.97
N LEU A 18 16.69 25.61 -6.43
CA LEU A 18 17.64 26.41 -7.18
C LEU A 18 18.16 25.65 -8.41
N LYS A 19 18.58 24.40 -8.22
CA LYS A 19 19.05 23.54 -9.31
C LYS A 19 17.98 23.39 -10.39
N HIS A 20 16.77 23.04 -10.01
CA HIS A 20 15.66 22.87 -10.95
C HIS A 20 15.33 24.16 -11.70
N ASN A 21 15.21 25.29 -10.99
CA ASN A 21 14.86 26.59 -11.58
C ASN A 21 15.92 27.06 -12.59
N VAL A 22 17.20 26.91 -12.25
CA VAL A 22 18.31 27.26 -13.15
C VAL A 22 18.32 26.36 -14.38
N GLU A 23 18.13 25.05 -14.21
CA GLU A 23 18.05 24.09 -15.34
C GLU A 23 16.87 24.41 -16.27
N GLU A 24 15.70 24.77 -15.73
CA GLU A 24 14.54 25.15 -16.54
C GLU A 24 14.72 26.51 -17.23
N LYS A 25 15.18 27.55 -16.52
CA LYS A 25 15.35 28.90 -17.08
C LYS A 25 16.43 28.96 -18.15
N LYS A 26 17.53 28.19 -18.02
CA LYS A 26 18.59 28.11 -19.05
C LYS A 26 18.11 27.55 -20.39
N LYS A 27 16.93 26.92 -20.46
CA LYS A 27 16.32 26.50 -21.74
C LYS A 27 15.80 27.68 -22.56
N TYR A 28 15.51 28.80 -21.90
CA TYR A 28 14.85 29.96 -22.50
C TYR A 28 15.68 31.24 -22.44
N PHE A 29 16.60 31.36 -21.47
CA PHE A 29 17.41 32.54 -21.23
C PHE A 29 18.91 32.23 -21.29
N ALA A 30 19.67 33.09 -21.96
CA ALA A 30 21.13 32.96 -22.11
C ALA A 30 21.89 33.37 -20.83
N ASP A 31 21.31 34.27 -20.03
CA ASP A 31 21.85 34.73 -18.75
C ASP A 31 20.81 34.55 -17.65
N VAL A 32 21.24 34.03 -16.50
CA VAL A 32 20.39 33.73 -15.34
C VAL A 32 21.09 34.27 -14.10
N CYS A 33 20.49 35.26 -13.45
CA CYS A 33 21.03 35.86 -12.23
C CYS A 33 20.92 34.88 -11.04
N LEU A 34 22.03 34.22 -10.72
CA LEU A 34 22.08 33.17 -9.69
C LEU A 34 21.69 33.67 -8.29
N GLU A 35 21.99 34.92 -7.94
CA GLU A 35 21.64 35.48 -6.63
C GLU A 35 20.12 35.62 -6.45
N VAL A 36 19.43 36.07 -7.50
CA VAL A 36 17.97 36.19 -7.50
C VAL A 36 17.34 34.80 -7.42
N GLU A 37 17.81 33.84 -8.21
CA GLU A 37 17.28 32.45 -8.15
C GLU A 37 17.50 31.80 -6.78
N LYS A 38 18.61 32.10 -6.12
CA LYS A 38 18.89 31.58 -4.78
C LYS A 38 17.94 32.18 -3.76
N CYS A 39 17.72 33.49 -3.78
CA CYS A 39 16.77 34.16 -2.91
C CYS A 39 15.34 33.62 -3.12
N ASP A 40 14.91 33.48 -4.38
CA ASP A 40 13.60 32.91 -4.72
C ASP A 40 13.46 31.46 -4.22
N ALA A 41 14.51 30.64 -4.35
CA ALA A 41 14.50 29.27 -3.87
C ALA A 41 14.39 29.18 -2.34
N GLU A 42 15.08 30.06 -1.61
CA GLU A 42 14.98 30.16 -0.14
C GLU A 42 13.57 30.59 0.29
N VAL A 43 12.99 31.60 -0.35
CA VAL A 43 11.62 32.07 -0.07
C VAL A 43 10.59 30.98 -0.36
N GLN A 44 10.72 30.27 -1.50
CA GLN A 44 9.84 29.15 -1.84
C GLN A 44 9.93 28.01 -0.82
N ALA A 45 11.16 27.65 -0.40
CA ALA A 45 11.37 26.62 0.60
C ALA A 45 10.78 27.00 1.97
N GLU A 46 10.88 28.27 2.39
CA GLU A 46 10.27 28.78 3.61
C GLU A 46 8.73 28.77 3.52
N GLY A 47 8.17 29.06 2.34
CA GLY A 47 6.74 28.89 2.05
C GLY A 47 6.28 27.44 2.25
N VAL A 48 7.04 26.47 1.70
CA VAL A 48 6.76 25.04 1.89
C VAL A 48 6.84 24.66 3.37
N TYR A 49 7.88 25.11 4.09
CA TYR A 49 8.04 24.85 5.53
C TYR A 49 6.82 25.31 6.34
N ASN A 50 6.38 26.56 6.13
CA ASN A 50 5.20 27.11 6.81
C ASN A 50 3.92 26.33 6.46
N GLN A 51 3.76 25.95 5.19
CA GLN A 51 2.64 25.11 4.77
C GLN A 51 2.67 23.74 5.45
N ARG A 52 3.84 23.10 5.58
CA ARG A 52 3.97 21.81 6.27
C ARG A 52 3.59 21.91 7.75
N LEU A 53 4.01 22.96 8.44
CA LEU A 53 3.64 23.18 9.84
C LEU A 53 2.14 23.35 10.00
N GLN A 54 1.52 24.19 9.16
CA GLN A 54 0.08 24.38 9.15
C GLN A 54 -0.65 23.06 8.87
N ASN A 55 -0.15 22.27 7.91
CA ASN A 55 -0.74 20.98 7.57
C ASN A 55 -0.69 20.02 8.75
N LEU A 56 0.46 19.93 9.44
CA LEU A 56 0.61 19.10 10.62
C LEU A 56 -0.34 19.52 11.75
N ALA A 57 -0.48 20.83 12.01
CA ALA A 57 -1.39 21.34 13.02
C ALA A 57 -2.85 20.98 12.71
N ILE A 58 -3.29 21.18 11.46
CA ILE A 58 -4.64 20.83 11.01
C ILE A 58 -4.89 19.33 11.09
N THR A 59 -3.92 18.50 10.71
CA THR A 59 -4.02 17.04 10.83
C THR A 59 -4.22 16.62 12.29
N LEU A 60 -3.41 17.16 13.20
CA LEU A 60 -3.52 16.83 14.63
C LEU A 60 -4.86 17.27 15.22
N ASP A 61 -5.38 18.44 14.83
CA ASP A 61 -6.69 18.91 15.27
C ASP A 61 -7.83 18.00 14.78
N LYS A 62 -7.84 17.65 13.49
CA LYS A 62 -8.81 16.71 12.91
C LYS A 62 -8.78 15.34 13.57
N VAL A 63 -7.58 14.78 13.79
CA VAL A 63 -7.40 13.49 14.48
C VAL A 63 -7.90 13.60 15.91
N ARG A 64 -7.52 14.65 16.64
CA ARG A 64 -7.97 14.88 18.03
C ARG A 64 -9.48 15.00 18.12
N TYR A 65 -10.13 15.69 17.19
CA TYR A 65 -11.58 15.78 17.11
C TYR A 65 -12.23 14.40 17.01
N VAL A 66 -11.80 13.58 16.04
CA VAL A 66 -12.34 12.22 15.88
C VAL A 66 -12.08 11.37 17.13
N MET A 67 -10.90 11.45 17.73
CA MET A 67 -10.62 10.71 18.98
C MET A 67 -11.53 11.14 20.13
N LYS A 68 -11.85 12.43 20.27
CA LYS A 68 -12.82 12.89 21.29
C LYS A 68 -14.21 12.33 21.02
N CYS A 69 -14.66 12.34 19.78
CA CYS A 69 -15.98 11.82 19.42
C CYS A 69 -16.10 10.30 19.65
N VAL A 70 -15.05 9.54 19.37
CA VAL A 70 -15.07 8.06 19.50
C VAL A 70 -14.77 7.60 20.93
N PHE A 71 -13.78 8.19 21.60
CA PHE A 71 -13.25 7.70 22.87
C PHE A 71 -13.50 8.62 24.07
N GLY A 72 -14.08 9.80 23.84
CA GLY A 72 -14.24 10.85 24.85
C GLY A 72 -12.92 11.54 25.18
N ASP A 73 -11.99 10.80 25.78
CA ASP A 73 -10.62 11.24 26.05
C ASP A 73 -9.65 10.71 24.97
N PRO A 74 -9.05 11.59 24.14
CA PRO A 74 -8.08 11.20 23.12
C PRO A 74 -6.88 10.41 23.65
N LYS A 75 -6.51 10.58 24.93
CA LYS A 75 -5.39 9.82 25.52
C LYS A 75 -5.69 8.34 25.68
N LYS A 76 -6.97 7.96 25.67
CA LYS A 76 -7.43 6.55 25.75
C LYS A 76 -7.53 5.89 24.37
N ALA A 77 -7.36 6.65 23.29
CA ALA A 77 -7.44 6.10 21.94
C ALA A 77 -6.27 5.13 21.69
N PRO A 78 -6.52 3.85 21.32
CA PRO A 78 -5.45 2.93 20.95
C PRO A 78 -4.81 3.36 19.63
N PRO A 79 -3.54 2.99 19.35
CA PRO A 79 -2.91 3.30 18.07
C PRO A 79 -3.67 2.67 16.89
N PRO A 80 -3.72 3.33 15.72
CA PRO A 80 -4.46 2.83 14.55
C PRO A 80 -3.78 1.64 13.87
N LEU A 81 -2.51 1.38 14.21
CA LEU A 81 -1.74 0.22 13.74
C LEU A 81 -1.32 -0.62 14.93
N GLU A 82 -1.60 -1.92 14.85
CA GLU A 82 -1.19 -2.90 15.84
C GLU A 82 -0.28 -3.92 15.16
N ARG A 83 0.93 -4.12 15.71
CA ARG A 83 1.82 -5.18 15.23
C ARG A 83 1.22 -6.54 15.59
N LEU A 84 1.10 -7.42 14.59
CA LEU A 84 0.64 -8.78 14.79
C LEU A 84 1.68 -9.61 15.54
N ARG A 85 1.21 -10.43 16.48
CA ARG A 85 1.99 -11.49 17.12
C ARG A 85 2.21 -12.67 16.16
N PRO A 86 3.25 -13.49 16.34
CA PRO A 86 3.54 -14.61 15.44
C PRO A 86 2.33 -15.52 15.18
N GLU A 87 1.54 -15.82 16.20
CA GLU A 87 0.36 -16.69 16.09
C GLU A 87 -0.71 -16.08 15.18
N ALA A 88 -0.92 -14.76 15.30
CA ALA A 88 -1.85 -14.04 14.44
C ALA A 88 -1.35 -13.93 12.99
N VAL A 89 -0.04 -13.92 12.77
CA VAL A 89 0.55 -13.98 11.42
C VAL A 89 0.36 -15.37 10.82
N ILE A 90 0.53 -16.44 11.60
CA ILE A 90 0.23 -17.81 11.15
C ILE A 90 -1.26 -17.95 10.79
N SER A 91 -2.18 -17.42 11.60
CA SER A 91 -3.59 -17.39 11.25
C SER A 91 -3.85 -16.59 9.95
N LEU A 92 -3.19 -15.45 9.77
CA LEU A 92 -3.36 -14.63 8.56
C LEU A 92 -2.86 -15.33 7.29
N LEU A 93 -1.72 -16.04 7.36
CA LEU A 93 -1.08 -16.58 6.17
C LEU A 93 -1.38 -18.05 5.91
N TRP A 94 -1.64 -18.87 6.95
CA TRP A 94 -1.71 -20.33 6.82
C TRP A 94 -3.06 -20.96 7.16
N LYS A 95 -3.69 -20.60 8.28
CA LYS A 95 -4.78 -21.43 8.87
C LYS A 95 -6.05 -20.71 9.34
N GLY A 96 -6.11 -19.39 9.24
CA GLY A 96 -7.30 -18.63 9.61
C GLY A 96 -8.30 -18.51 8.45
N ASP A 97 -9.54 -18.15 8.79
CA ASP A 97 -10.56 -17.82 7.80
C ASP A 97 -10.10 -16.63 6.93
N GLY A 98 -10.14 -16.82 5.61
CA GLY A 98 -9.62 -15.87 4.65
C GLY A 98 -8.10 -15.75 4.67
N SER A 99 -7.39 -16.80 5.13
CA SER A 99 -5.93 -16.82 5.07
C SER A 99 -5.41 -16.89 3.64
N LEU A 100 -4.15 -16.50 3.45
CA LEU A 100 -3.48 -16.57 2.14
C LEU A 100 -3.56 -17.98 1.52
N VAL A 101 -3.27 -19.02 2.32
CA VAL A 101 -3.31 -20.42 1.89
C VAL A 101 -4.73 -20.87 1.54
N GLU A 102 -5.74 -20.48 2.33
CA GLU A 102 -7.13 -20.81 2.03
C GLU A 102 -7.57 -20.17 0.71
N GLU A 103 -7.31 -18.87 0.52
CA GLU A 103 -7.67 -18.14 -0.70
C GLU A 103 -6.94 -18.73 -1.92
N LEU A 104 -5.67 -19.11 -1.76
CA LEU A 104 -4.88 -19.80 -2.80
C LEU A 104 -5.56 -21.11 -3.22
N ILE A 105 -5.91 -21.98 -2.27
CA ILE A 105 -6.58 -23.26 -2.54
C ILE A 105 -7.91 -23.02 -3.26
N GLN A 106 -8.72 -22.06 -2.79
CA GLN A 106 -10.00 -21.70 -3.42
C GLN A 106 -9.81 -21.20 -4.86
N CYS A 107 -8.73 -20.46 -5.13
CA CYS A 107 -8.43 -19.95 -6.46
C CYS A 107 -7.86 -21.00 -7.41
N ILE A 108 -7.04 -21.94 -6.92
CA ILE A 108 -6.44 -23.02 -7.73
C ILE A 108 -7.46 -24.11 -8.06
N THR A 109 -8.34 -24.47 -7.13
CA THR A 109 -9.26 -25.62 -7.25
C THR A 109 -10.05 -25.65 -8.57
N PRO A 110 -10.64 -24.55 -9.07
CA PRO A 110 -11.39 -24.57 -10.35
C PRO A 110 -10.53 -24.71 -11.60
N HIS A 111 -9.20 -24.66 -11.47
CA HIS A 111 -8.24 -24.67 -12.57
C HIS A 111 -7.40 -25.95 -12.64
N VAL A 112 -7.43 -26.79 -11.60
CA VAL A 112 -6.78 -28.09 -11.59
C VAL A 112 -7.82 -29.15 -11.92
N MET A 113 -7.61 -29.86 -13.03
CA MET A 113 -8.54 -30.88 -13.51
C MET A 113 -8.43 -32.20 -12.74
N ASP A 114 -7.29 -32.43 -12.11
CA ASP A 114 -6.99 -33.65 -11.36
C ASP A 114 -7.34 -33.47 -9.88
N GLU A 115 -8.42 -34.11 -9.44
CA GLU A 115 -8.86 -34.08 -8.05
C GLU A 115 -7.85 -34.75 -7.09
N SER A 116 -7.10 -35.76 -7.56
CA SER A 116 -6.10 -36.44 -6.74
C SER A 116 -4.92 -35.52 -6.43
N LEU A 117 -4.41 -34.80 -7.43
CA LEU A 117 -3.38 -33.77 -7.25
C LEU A 117 -3.81 -32.68 -6.25
N MET A 118 -5.08 -32.25 -6.32
CA MET A 118 -5.62 -31.27 -5.37
C MET A 118 -5.74 -31.82 -3.96
N HIS A 119 -6.11 -33.10 -3.81
CA HIS A 119 -6.13 -33.77 -2.52
C HIS A 119 -4.72 -33.84 -1.93
N ASP A 120 -3.75 -34.31 -2.71
CA ASP A 120 -2.35 -34.47 -2.28
C ASP A 120 -1.74 -33.13 -1.86
N LEU A 121 -2.03 -32.05 -2.61
CA LEU A 121 -1.60 -30.70 -2.25
C LEU A 121 -2.20 -30.26 -0.91
N LYS A 122 -3.50 -30.45 -0.69
CA LYS A 122 -4.17 -30.10 0.58
C LYS A 122 -3.60 -30.87 1.76
N THR A 123 -3.37 -32.18 1.59
CA THR A 123 -2.76 -33.03 2.61
C THR A 123 -1.33 -32.59 2.91
N SER A 124 -0.55 -32.25 1.89
CA SER A 124 0.82 -31.77 2.06
C SER A 124 0.87 -30.41 2.76
N ILE A 125 -0.07 -29.51 2.46
CA ILE A 125 -0.21 -28.21 3.16
C ILE A 125 -0.52 -28.43 4.65
N GLN A 126 -1.40 -29.37 4.97
CA GLN A 126 -1.70 -29.71 6.38
C GLN A 126 -0.45 -30.25 7.10
N ALA A 127 0.34 -31.08 6.43
CA ALA A 127 1.58 -31.63 6.98
C ALA A 127 2.67 -30.57 7.24
N HIS A 128 2.61 -29.43 6.54
CA HIS A 128 3.56 -28.33 6.67
C HIS A 128 3.05 -27.19 7.58
N ASP A 129 2.09 -27.45 8.47
CA ASP A 129 1.61 -26.45 9.44
C ASP A 129 2.78 -25.92 10.31
N PRO A 130 3.07 -24.59 10.27
CA PRO A 130 4.13 -23.99 11.07
C PRO A 130 3.77 -23.81 12.55
N SER A 131 2.59 -24.25 12.98
CA SER A 131 2.13 -24.18 14.37
C SER A 131 2.92 -25.12 15.28
N GLY A 132 3.17 -24.69 16.52
CA GLY A 132 3.77 -25.54 17.56
C GLY A 132 5.31 -25.60 17.58
N PHE A 133 5.99 -24.94 16.64
CA PHE A 133 7.45 -24.79 16.68
C PHE A 133 7.87 -23.65 17.61
N GLU A 134 9.01 -23.80 18.31
CA GLU A 134 9.59 -22.73 19.14
C GLU A 134 9.92 -21.48 18.30
N ASP A 135 10.59 -21.67 17.15
CA ASP A 135 10.78 -20.63 16.14
C ASP A 135 9.61 -20.61 15.15
N THR A 136 8.48 -20.07 15.62
CA THR A 136 7.26 -19.88 14.81
C THR A 136 7.50 -19.10 13.52
N ARG A 137 8.40 -18.11 13.55
CA ARG A 137 8.72 -17.26 12.40
C ARG A 137 9.49 -18.04 11.33
N GLY A 138 10.57 -18.71 11.71
CA GLY A 138 11.36 -19.50 10.78
C GLY A 138 10.58 -20.70 10.27
N ALA A 139 9.74 -21.32 11.10
CA ALA A 139 8.82 -22.38 10.65
C ALA A 139 7.87 -21.88 9.57
N LEU A 140 7.18 -20.75 9.80
CA LEU A 140 6.30 -20.14 8.81
C LEU A 140 7.03 -19.78 7.51
N GLN A 141 8.23 -19.20 7.61
CA GLN A 141 9.04 -18.89 6.44
C GLN A 141 9.38 -20.15 5.63
N ARG A 142 9.80 -21.24 6.30
CA ARG A 142 10.09 -22.53 5.63
C ARG A 142 8.84 -23.11 4.96
N SER A 143 7.69 -23.10 5.64
CA SER A 143 6.42 -23.57 5.08
C SER A 143 5.98 -22.75 3.86
N LEU A 144 6.15 -21.43 3.89
CA LEU A 144 5.85 -20.56 2.73
C LEU A 144 6.83 -20.76 1.57
N ILE A 145 8.12 -20.98 1.85
CA ILE A 145 9.13 -21.30 0.82
C ILE A 145 8.82 -22.64 0.17
N TRP A 146 8.46 -23.66 0.95
CA TRP A 146 8.00 -24.94 0.43
C TRP A 146 6.74 -24.75 -0.43
N LEU A 147 5.72 -24.05 0.07
CA LEU A 147 4.48 -23.79 -0.67
C LEU A 147 4.73 -23.04 -1.99
N ARG A 148 5.65 -22.07 -2.00
CA ARG A 148 6.09 -21.38 -3.21
C ARG A 148 6.57 -22.39 -4.26
N ASP A 149 7.40 -23.35 -3.88
CA ASP A 149 7.99 -24.31 -4.80
C ASP A 149 6.94 -25.31 -5.32
N GLU A 150 6.04 -25.78 -4.44
CA GLU A 150 4.91 -26.63 -4.83
C GLU A 150 3.98 -25.92 -5.82
N VAL A 151 3.54 -24.69 -5.49
CA VAL A 151 2.68 -23.90 -6.36
C VAL A 151 3.37 -23.63 -7.69
N ARG A 152 4.68 -23.34 -7.67
CA ARG A 152 5.46 -23.10 -8.89
C ARG A 152 5.47 -24.32 -9.81
N ASN A 153 5.48 -25.53 -9.26
CA ASN A 153 5.50 -26.76 -10.06
C ASN A 153 4.12 -27.12 -10.65
N LEU A 154 3.04 -26.45 -10.22
CA LEU A 154 1.72 -26.66 -10.79
C LEU A 154 1.60 -26.13 -12.23
N PRO A 155 0.84 -26.80 -13.11
CA PRO A 155 0.62 -26.34 -14.48
C PRO A 155 0.11 -24.91 -14.56
N CYS A 156 0.75 -24.08 -15.39
CA CYS A 156 0.32 -22.71 -15.65
C CYS A 156 -0.49 -22.63 -16.94
N THR A 157 -1.50 -21.75 -16.96
CA THR A 157 -2.27 -21.40 -18.16
C THR A 157 -2.50 -19.90 -18.21
N TYR A 158 -3.03 -19.38 -19.32
CA TYR A 158 -3.42 -17.96 -19.41
C TYR A 158 -4.51 -17.55 -18.39
N LYS A 159 -5.24 -18.53 -17.83
CA LYS A 159 -6.25 -18.33 -16.78
C LYS A 159 -5.71 -18.57 -15.37
N CYS A 160 -4.60 -19.29 -15.22
CA CYS A 160 -4.04 -19.77 -13.96
C CYS A 160 -2.53 -19.51 -13.93
N ARG A 161 -2.11 -18.41 -13.29
CA ARG A 161 -0.70 -17.99 -13.23
C ARG A 161 -0.05 -18.39 -11.90
N ASN A 162 0.16 -19.70 -11.72
CA ASN A 162 0.82 -20.24 -10.52
C ASN A 162 2.26 -19.73 -10.36
N ASP A 163 2.94 -19.42 -11.47
CA ASP A 163 4.26 -18.81 -11.45
C ASP A 163 4.26 -17.41 -10.80
N ALA A 164 3.23 -16.60 -11.03
CA ALA A 164 3.05 -15.30 -10.38
C ALA A 164 2.63 -15.44 -8.91
N ALA A 165 1.77 -16.42 -8.62
CA ALA A 165 1.33 -16.74 -7.26
C ALA A 165 2.50 -17.17 -6.37
N ALA A 166 3.39 -18.04 -6.88
CA ALA A 166 4.61 -18.44 -6.20
C ALA A 166 5.48 -17.23 -5.83
N ASP A 167 5.62 -16.26 -6.72
CA ASP A 167 6.42 -15.06 -6.46
C ASP A 167 5.83 -14.19 -5.36
N LEU A 168 4.50 -14.09 -5.33
CA LEU A 168 3.81 -13.40 -4.26
C LEU A 168 4.01 -14.10 -2.92
N ILE A 169 3.91 -15.43 -2.89
CA ILE A 169 4.19 -16.25 -1.70
C ILE A 169 5.64 -16.04 -1.23
N HIS A 170 6.59 -15.94 -2.16
CA HIS A 170 7.99 -15.61 -1.85
C HIS A 170 8.14 -14.23 -1.18
N LEU A 171 7.39 -13.21 -1.64
CA LEU A 171 7.37 -11.91 -0.96
C LEU A 171 6.79 -12.01 0.46
N PHE A 172 5.73 -12.80 0.66
CA PHE A 172 5.18 -13.05 2.00
C PHE A 172 6.16 -13.80 2.91
N ALA A 173 6.88 -14.80 2.38
CA ALA A 173 7.88 -15.56 3.12
C ALA A 173 9.00 -14.68 3.69
N HIS A 174 9.40 -13.64 2.95
CA HIS A 174 10.42 -12.68 3.37
C HIS A 174 9.86 -11.43 4.08
N THR A 175 8.55 -11.37 4.33
CA THR A 175 7.94 -10.29 5.12
C THR A 175 8.00 -10.62 6.61
N LYS A 176 8.67 -9.77 7.39
CA LYS A 176 8.95 -9.95 8.82
C LYS A 176 7.88 -9.31 9.70
N CYS A 177 7.37 -8.14 9.34
CA CYS A 177 6.42 -7.40 10.17
C CYS A 177 5.07 -7.23 9.48
N PHE A 178 4.01 -7.63 10.19
CA PHE A 178 2.63 -7.39 9.79
C PHE A 178 1.94 -6.50 10.83
N PHE A 179 1.11 -5.59 10.35
CA PHE A 179 0.36 -4.64 11.15
C PHE A 179 -1.11 -4.71 10.80
N ARG A 180 -1.96 -4.99 11.79
CA ARG A 180 -3.40 -4.87 11.67
C ARG A 180 -3.78 -3.40 11.72
N ILE A 181 -4.63 -2.98 10.78
CA ILE A 181 -5.28 -1.68 10.82
C ILE A 181 -6.46 -1.79 11.78
N ARG A 182 -6.47 -0.95 12.82
CA ARG A 182 -7.57 -0.83 13.77
C ARG A 182 -8.52 0.25 13.25
N GLY A 183 -9.60 -0.18 12.61
CA GLY A 183 -10.69 0.69 12.22
C GLY A 183 -11.37 1.26 13.47
N TYR A 184 -11.48 2.58 13.55
CA TYR A 184 -12.25 3.24 14.60
C TYR A 184 -13.73 3.31 14.22
N LYS A 185 -14.59 3.60 15.19
CA LYS A 185 -16.00 3.86 14.90
C LYS A 185 -16.12 5.10 14.02
N SER A 186 -16.87 5.00 12.92
CA SER A 186 -17.18 6.14 12.06
C SER A 186 -17.94 7.22 12.83
N VAL A 187 -17.59 8.49 12.57
CA VAL A 187 -18.20 9.65 13.23
C VAL A 187 -18.74 10.57 12.15
N THR A 188 -19.94 11.12 12.36
CA THR A 188 -20.48 12.19 11.52
C THR A 188 -20.44 13.49 12.31
N SER A 189 -19.91 14.55 11.72
CA SER A 189 -19.94 15.88 12.35
C SER A 189 -21.38 16.36 12.54
N PRO A 190 -21.63 17.28 13.47
CA PRO A 190 -22.88 18.05 13.47
C PRO A 190 -23.11 18.69 12.10
N PRO A 191 -24.39 18.87 11.71
CA PRO A 191 -24.72 19.51 10.44
C PRO A 191 -24.31 20.97 10.43
N LEU A 192 -23.78 21.40 9.29
CA LEU A 192 -23.49 22.79 8.97
C LEU A 192 -24.51 23.26 7.93
N TYR A 193 -25.17 24.36 8.22
CA TYR A 193 -26.10 24.98 7.28
C TYR A 193 -25.34 26.00 6.45
N ILE A 194 -25.20 25.71 5.15
CA ILE A 194 -24.51 26.55 4.19
C ILE A 194 -25.57 27.36 3.43
N SER A 195 -25.53 28.67 3.60
CA SER A 195 -26.36 29.62 2.86
C SER A 195 -25.81 29.82 1.44
N PRO A 196 -26.66 30.15 0.45
CA PRO A 196 -26.20 30.60 -0.87
C PRO A 196 -25.22 31.79 -0.80
N LEU A 197 -25.29 32.61 0.25
CA LEU A 197 -24.35 33.72 0.47
C LEU A 197 -22.94 33.25 0.86
N ASP A 198 -22.82 32.07 1.48
CA ASP A 198 -21.53 31.47 1.85
C ASP A 198 -20.81 30.87 0.64
N LEU A 199 -21.58 30.53 -0.39
CA LEU A 199 -21.11 29.94 -1.64
C LEU A 199 -21.03 31.06 -2.67
N GLY A 200 -19.86 31.71 -2.74
CA GLY A 200 -19.61 32.85 -3.64
C GLY A 200 -20.17 32.66 -5.07
N PRO A 201 -20.28 33.75 -5.85
CA PRO A 201 -21.25 33.90 -6.96
C PRO A 201 -21.26 32.78 -8.03
N LYS A 202 -20.19 31.98 -8.14
CA LYS A 202 -20.12 30.81 -9.03
C LYS A 202 -20.98 29.61 -8.59
N TYR A 203 -21.41 29.56 -7.34
CA TYR A 203 -22.10 28.40 -6.75
C TYR A 203 -23.47 28.73 -6.15
N ALA A 204 -23.82 30.01 -6.04
CA ALA A 204 -25.10 30.48 -5.52
C ALA A 204 -26.31 29.87 -6.27
N ASP A 205 -26.22 29.80 -7.60
CA ASP A 205 -27.30 29.27 -8.45
C ASP A 205 -27.50 27.75 -8.32
N LYS A 206 -26.51 27.01 -7.77
CA LYS A 206 -26.55 25.54 -7.66
C LYS A 206 -27.26 25.03 -6.41
N VAL A 207 -27.46 25.90 -5.41
CA VAL A 207 -27.99 25.49 -4.09
C VAL A 207 -29.47 25.89 -3.90
N GLY A 208 -30.02 26.70 -4.80
CA GLY A 208 -31.40 27.18 -4.69
C GLY A 208 -31.61 28.08 -3.46
N SER A 209 -32.84 28.55 -3.24
CA SER A 209 -33.15 29.51 -2.16
C SER A 209 -33.17 28.92 -0.74
N ARG A 210 -32.79 27.64 -0.56
CA ARG A 210 -32.80 26.94 0.73
C ARG A 210 -31.38 26.65 1.21
N SER A 211 -31.12 26.84 2.50
CA SER A 211 -29.85 26.48 3.13
C SER A 211 -29.53 24.99 2.91
N HIS A 212 -28.33 24.69 2.44
CA HIS A 212 -27.87 23.32 2.24
C HIS A 212 -27.28 22.78 3.54
N GLU A 213 -27.77 21.62 3.98
CA GLU A 213 -27.24 20.92 5.15
C GLU A 213 -26.06 20.03 4.73
N TYR A 214 -24.88 20.34 5.26
CA TYR A 214 -23.66 19.57 5.04
C TYR A 214 -23.18 18.94 6.35
N SER A 215 -23.00 17.63 6.35
CA SER A 215 -22.35 16.89 7.44
C SER A 215 -21.17 16.11 6.90
N LYS A 216 -20.04 16.15 7.60
CA LYS A 216 -18.85 15.39 7.23
C LYS A 216 -18.80 14.07 7.97
N THR A 217 -18.73 12.98 7.21
CA THR A 217 -18.49 11.64 7.76
C THR A 217 -16.99 11.33 7.76
N TYR A 218 -16.49 10.93 8.92
CA TYR A 218 -15.15 10.42 9.16
C TYR A 218 -15.23 8.89 9.20
N GLY A 219 -14.63 8.24 8.22
CA GLY A 219 -14.62 6.77 8.12
C GLY A 219 -13.69 6.10 9.12
N GLU A 220 -13.72 4.77 9.14
CA GLU A 220 -13.01 3.95 10.11
C GLU A 220 -11.49 4.15 10.08
N ASN A 221 -10.93 4.41 8.89
CA ASN A 221 -9.49 4.55 8.66
C ASN A 221 -9.05 6.02 8.57
N TYR A 222 -9.97 6.96 8.83
CA TYR A 222 -9.74 8.40 8.63
C TYR A 222 -8.51 8.90 9.37
N CYS A 223 -8.37 8.50 10.64
CA CYS A 223 -7.25 8.93 11.45
C CYS A 223 -5.92 8.40 10.92
N LEU A 224 -5.88 7.13 10.47
CA LEU A 224 -4.68 6.56 9.88
C LEU A 224 -4.32 7.26 8.55
N GLY A 225 -5.30 7.46 7.68
CA GLY A 225 -5.13 8.18 6.42
C GLY A 225 -4.63 9.61 6.66
N GLN A 226 -5.23 10.35 7.59
CA GLN A 226 -4.78 11.69 7.97
C GLN A 226 -3.34 11.72 8.50
N LEU A 227 -2.95 10.75 9.33
CA LEU A 227 -1.59 10.68 9.86
C LEU A 227 -0.55 10.33 8.79
N ILE A 228 -0.91 9.49 7.81
CA ILE A 228 -0.02 9.12 6.69
C ILE A 228 0.12 10.29 5.71
N PHE A 229 -0.98 10.93 5.35
CA PHE A 229 -1.03 12.04 4.39
C PHE A 229 -1.01 13.42 5.06
N TRP A 230 -0.42 13.54 6.25
CA TRP A 230 -0.38 14.80 7.00
C TRP A 230 0.17 15.99 6.20
N HIS A 231 0.99 15.72 5.18
CA HIS A 231 1.62 16.72 4.33
C HIS A 231 0.79 17.10 3.09
N ILE A 232 -0.34 16.43 2.82
CA ILE A 232 -1.21 16.63 1.65
C ILE A 232 -2.64 16.97 2.12
N GLN A 233 -3.07 18.21 1.93
CA GLN A 233 -4.41 18.65 2.33
C GLN A 233 -5.50 18.45 1.27
N THR A 234 -5.11 18.17 0.03
CA THR A 234 -6.06 18.04 -1.08
C THR A 234 -6.87 16.74 -1.06
N TYR A 235 -6.53 15.79 -0.19
CA TYR A 235 -7.31 14.57 -0.03
C TYR A 235 -8.59 14.82 0.76
N ALA A 236 -9.68 15.08 0.03
CA ALA A 236 -11.03 15.15 0.57
C ALA A 236 -11.45 13.85 1.27
N ASP A 237 -10.96 12.71 0.77
CA ASP A 237 -11.17 11.37 1.33
C ASP A 237 -9.82 10.64 1.57
N PRO A 238 -9.28 10.71 2.81
CA PRO A 238 -8.06 10.03 3.20
C PRO A 238 -8.13 8.50 3.12
N ASP A 239 -9.32 7.91 3.30
CA ASP A 239 -9.50 6.45 3.43
C ASP A 239 -9.27 5.79 2.07
N SER A 240 -9.97 6.27 1.04
CA SER A 240 -9.77 5.83 -0.34
C SER A 240 -8.36 6.11 -0.84
N SER A 241 -7.75 7.20 -0.37
CA SER A 241 -6.38 7.58 -0.75
C SER A 241 -5.35 6.63 -0.14
N LEU A 242 -5.57 6.16 1.10
CA LEU A 242 -4.68 5.23 1.78
C LEU A 242 -4.58 3.90 1.05
N ALA A 243 -5.72 3.29 0.75
CA ALA A 243 -5.75 2.02 0.03
C ALA A 243 -5.08 2.11 -1.34
N ARG A 244 -5.28 3.22 -2.06
CA ARG A 244 -4.63 3.46 -3.37
C ARG A 244 -3.13 3.66 -3.25
N ALA A 245 -2.67 4.48 -2.29
CA ALA A 245 -1.26 4.77 -2.10
C ALA A 245 -0.48 3.57 -1.55
N GLY A 246 -1.14 2.70 -0.78
CA GLY A 246 -0.54 1.53 -0.15
C GLY A 246 -0.31 0.32 -1.06
N ARG A 247 -0.78 0.35 -2.31
CA ARG A 247 -0.71 -0.81 -3.23
C ARG A 247 0.71 -1.21 -3.51
N GLY A 248 1.06 -2.45 -3.19
CA GLY A 248 2.37 -3.04 -3.39
C GLY A 248 3.42 -2.55 -2.40
N CYS A 249 3.32 -1.34 -1.85
CA CYS A 249 4.28 -0.81 -0.88
C CYS A 249 3.92 -1.12 0.57
N LEU A 250 2.65 -0.98 0.97
CA LEU A 250 2.15 -1.28 2.32
C LEU A 250 1.31 -2.57 2.36
N SER A 251 0.64 -2.89 1.26
CA SER A 251 -0.15 -4.11 1.09
C SER A 251 0.27 -4.82 -0.18
N LEU A 252 0.59 -6.10 -0.09
CA LEU A 252 0.81 -6.94 -1.27
C LEU A 252 -0.51 -7.17 -2.05
N PRO A 253 -0.43 -7.58 -3.33
CA PRO A 253 -1.60 -7.97 -4.12
C PRO A 253 -2.39 -9.13 -3.50
N ASP A 254 -3.67 -9.24 -3.85
CA ASP A 254 -4.50 -10.39 -3.47
C ASP A 254 -4.03 -11.63 -4.26
N ILE A 255 -3.98 -12.82 -3.65
CA ILE A 255 -3.50 -14.03 -4.35
C ILE A 255 -4.43 -14.42 -5.52
N GLY A 256 -5.73 -14.10 -5.42
CA GLY A 256 -6.71 -14.23 -6.51
C GLY A 256 -6.40 -13.38 -7.77
N SER A 257 -5.45 -12.45 -7.71
CA SER A 257 -4.96 -11.66 -8.86
C SER A 257 -4.63 -12.53 -10.08
N PHE A 258 -4.13 -13.74 -9.82
CA PHE A 258 -3.50 -14.61 -10.81
C PHE A 258 -4.45 -15.65 -11.43
N TYR A 259 -5.71 -15.72 -10.96
CA TYR A 259 -6.65 -16.83 -11.24
C TYR A 259 -8.00 -16.36 -11.79
N ALA A 260 -8.45 -16.93 -12.92
CA ALA A 260 -9.54 -16.37 -13.72
C ALA A 260 -10.86 -16.60 -13.03
N LYS A 261 -11.62 -15.53 -12.78
CA LYS A 261 -12.96 -15.69 -12.23
C LYS A 261 -13.85 -16.32 -13.29
N VAL A 262 -14.56 -17.40 -12.92
CA VAL A 262 -15.41 -18.20 -13.81
C VAL A 262 -16.43 -17.34 -14.59
N GLN A 263 -16.89 -16.23 -14.01
CA GLN A 263 -17.97 -15.39 -14.56
C GLN A 263 -17.51 -14.13 -15.32
N LYS A 264 -16.21 -13.83 -15.40
CA LYS A 264 -15.71 -12.67 -16.16
C LYS A 264 -14.49 -13.06 -16.98
N PRO A 265 -14.56 -13.07 -18.32
CA PRO A 265 -13.35 -13.21 -19.14
C PRO A 265 -12.50 -11.96 -18.94
N SER A 266 -11.58 -12.00 -17.96
CA SER A 266 -10.67 -10.87 -17.74
C SER A 266 -9.56 -10.87 -18.78
N ARG A 267 -9.07 -9.66 -19.06
CA ARG A 267 -7.90 -9.35 -19.89
C ARG A 267 -6.76 -10.35 -19.68
N GLN A 268 -6.00 -10.62 -20.74
CA GLN A 268 -4.80 -11.47 -20.71
C GLN A 268 -3.96 -11.16 -19.48
N ARG A 269 -3.70 -12.19 -18.66
CA ARG A 269 -2.86 -12.08 -17.47
C ARG A 269 -1.41 -12.12 -17.87
N VAL A 270 -0.91 -10.96 -18.30
CA VAL A 270 0.47 -10.78 -18.73
C VAL A 270 1.38 -10.81 -17.51
N TYR A 271 2.19 -11.85 -17.42
CA TYR A 271 3.19 -12.01 -16.38
C TYR A 271 4.45 -12.66 -16.93
N GLY A 272 5.57 -11.97 -16.80
CA GLY A 272 6.83 -12.44 -17.36
C GLY A 272 8.01 -11.60 -16.86
N PRO A 273 9.20 -11.83 -17.43
CA PRO A 273 10.44 -11.18 -16.99
C PRO A 273 10.36 -9.65 -16.98
N ARG A 274 9.65 -9.03 -17.93
CA ARG A 274 9.46 -7.57 -17.99
C ARG A 274 8.64 -7.05 -16.80
N THR A 275 7.53 -7.71 -16.47
CA THR A 275 6.67 -7.35 -15.33
C THR A 275 7.45 -7.49 -14.01
N LEU A 276 8.21 -8.57 -13.87
CA LEU A 276 9.04 -8.82 -12.69
C LEU A 276 10.16 -7.80 -12.54
N LYS A 277 10.88 -7.50 -13.62
CA LYS A 277 11.94 -6.46 -13.64
C LYS A 277 11.38 -5.09 -13.27
N PHE A 278 10.20 -4.74 -13.78
CA PHE A 278 9.52 -3.50 -13.40
C PHE A 278 9.17 -3.48 -11.91
N MET A 279 8.59 -4.56 -11.39
CA MET A 279 8.22 -4.69 -9.97
C MET A 279 9.46 -4.55 -9.08
N LEU A 280 10.52 -5.31 -9.36
CA LEU A 280 11.79 -5.24 -8.63
C LEU A 280 12.39 -3.82 -8.66
N SER A 281 12.41 -3.18 -9.84
CA SER A 281 12.89 -1.81 -9.95
C SER A 281 12.05 -0.82 -9.14
N ARG A 282 10.73 -1.04 -8.99
CA ARG A 282 9.87 -0.21 -8.13
C ARG A 282 10.21 -0.45 -6.66
N MET A 283 10.33 -1.71 -6.23
CA MET A 283 10.68 -2.06 -4.85
C MET A 283 12.04 -1.48 -4.44
N GLU A 284 13.05 -1.57 -5.31
CA GLU A 284 14.41 -1.10 -5.01
C GLU A 284 14.56 0.43 -5.09
N LYS A 285 13.99 1.07 -6.12
CA LYS A 285 14.25 2.50 -6.40
C LYS A 285 13.16 3.45 -5.89
N GLN A 286 11.92 2.97 -5.78
CA GLN A 286 10.74 3.79 -5.45
C GLN A 286 9.76 3.02 -4.54
N PRO A 287 10.22 2.47 -3.39
CA PRO A 287 9.40 1.62 -2.52
C PRO A 287 8.13 2.31 -2.00
N GLN A 288 8.12 3.64 -1.95
CA GLN A 288 6.98 4.46 -1.52
C GLN A 288 5.89 4.62 -2.59
N ARG A 289 6.18 4.32 -3.86
CA ARG A 289 5.20 4.54 -4.94
C ARG A 289 4.26 3.33 -5.07
N PRO A 290 2.95 3.57 -5.22
CA PRO A 290 2.00 2.49 -5.40
C PRO A 290 2.26 1.74 -6.72
N TRP A 291 2.01 0.44 -6.71
CA TRP A 291 2.04 -0.38 -7.91
C TRP A 291 0.85 -0.04 -8.82
N PRO A 292 1.05 -0.07 -10.14
CA PRO A 292 0.03 0.36 -11.08
C PRO A 292 -1.09 -0.68 -11.22
N LYS A 293 -2.34 -0.21 -11.43
CA LYS A 293 -3.57 -1.02 -11.47
C LYS A 293 -3.79 -1.73 -12.82
N ASP A 294 -3.06 -1.36 -13.85
CA ASP A 294 -3.21 -1.86 -15.24
C ASP A 294 -2.49 -3.18 -15.49
N ARG A 295 -1.87 -3.76 -14.46
CA ARG A 295 -1.14 -5.03 -14.52
C ARG A 295 -1.97 -6.18 -13.95
N ILE A 296 -1.36 -7.36 -13.85
CA ILE A 296 -1.98 -8.58 -13.32
C ILE A 296 -2.43 -8.46 -11.84
N TRP A 297 -1.95 -7.45 -11.11
CA TRP A 297 -2.18 -7.28 -9.68
C TRP A 297 -3.55 -6.67 -9.37
N THR A 298 -4.34 -7.37 -8.56
CA THR A 298 -5.51 -6.82 -7.87
C THR A 298 -5.16 -6.55 -6.41
N PHE A 299 -5.80 -5.53 -5.85
CA PHE A 299 -5.59 -5.14 -4.45
C PHE A 299 -6.96 -4.90 -3.81
N THR A 300 -7.09 -5.37 -2.58
CA THR A 300 -8.22 -5.05 -1.71
C THR A 300 -8.40 -3.53 -1.58
N SER A 301 -9.65 -3.05 -1.69
CA SER A 301 -10.00 -1.63 -1.59
C SER A 301 -9.89 -1.07 -0.16
N SER A 302 -9.92 -1.95 0.84
CA SER A 302 -9.85 -1.64 2.27
C SER A 302 -8.95 -2.66 2.98
N PRO A 303 -7.61 -2.56 2.82
CA PRO A 303 -6.70 -3.54 3.41
C PRO A 303 -6.84 -3.53 4.94
N LYS A 304 -7.03 -4.71 5.54
CA LYS A 304 -7.12 -4.88 7.01
C LYS A 304 -5.75 -5.09 7.65
N VAL A 305 -4.77 -5.54 6.88
CA VAL A 305 -3.41 -5.81 7.32
C VAL A 305 -2.43 -5.16 6.33
N LEU A 306 -1.37 -4.59 6.88
CA LEU A 306 -0.22 -4.08 6.14
C LEU A 306 0.98 -4.97 6.43
N GLY A 307 1.84 -5.16 5.45
CA GLY A 307 3.04 -5.98 5.57
C GLY A 307 3.66 -6.23 4.22
N THR A 308 4.87 -5.74 4.02
CA THR A 308 5.66 -5.99 2.81
C THR A 308 7.15 -6.00 3.15
N PRO A 309 7.99 -6.60 2.29
CA PRO A 309 9.45 -6.53 2.46
C PRO A 309 9.98 -5.08 2.42
N MET A 310 9.28 -4.17 1.74
CA MET A 310 9.65 -2.75 1.68
C MET A 310 9.41 -2.05 3.01
N VAL A 311 8.32 -2.37 3.70
CA VAL A 311 8.06 -1.87 5.06
C VAL A 311 9.14 -2.37 6.00
N ASP A 312 9.51 -3.65 5.90
CA ASP A 312 10.59 -4.21 6.72
C ASP A 312 11.93 -3.55 6.47
N ALA A 313 12.29 -3.30 5.20
CA ALA A 313 13.51 -2.59 4.84
C ALA A 313 13.57 -1.20 5.52
N VAL A 314 12.47 -0.45 5.49
CA VAL A 314 12.38 0.88 6.12
C VAL A 314 12.46 0.77 7.65
N LEU A 315 11.73 -0.15 8.27
CA LEU A 315 11.71 -0.33 9.73
C LEU A 315 13.08 -0.73 10.28
N ASN A 316 13.79 -1.59 9.54
CA ASN A 316 15.12 -2.06 9.91
C ASN A 316 16.26 -1.15 9.41
N LYS A 317 15.94 -0.07 8.69
CA LYS A 317 16.92 0.82 8.02
C LYS A 317 17.94 0.02 7.18
N ALA A 318 17.46 -1.01 6.50
CA ALA A 318 18.26 -1.96 5.75
C ALA A 318 17.81 -1.98 4.27
N PRO A 319 18.66 -2.43 3.34
CA PRO A 319 18.20 -2.75 1.99
C PRO A 319 17.18 -3.88 2.02
N LEU A 320 16.49 -4.10 0.89
CA LEU A 320 15.64 -5.27 0.70
C LEU A 320 16.44 -6.56 0.93
N ASP A 321 15.72 -7.58 1.38
CA ASP A 321 16.29 -8.90 1.65
C ASP A 321 17.00 -9.46 0.39
N LYS A 322 18.29 -9.78 0.55
CA LYS A 322 19.15 -10.15 -0.58
C LYS A 322 18.74 -11.48 -1.18
N GLU A 323 18.35 -12.46 -0.36
CA GLU A 323 17.90 -13.77 -0.82
C GLU A 323 16.59 -13.63 -1.58
N MET A 324 15.68 -12.82 -1.05
CA MET A 324 14.41 -12.53 -1.70
C MET A 324 14.63 -11.97 -3.12
N VAL A 325 15.42 -10.91 -3.21
CA VAL A 325 15.73 -10.22 -4.48
C VAL A 325 16.50 -11.13 -5.43
N HIS A 326 17.48 -11.89 -4.92
CA HIS A 326 18.29 -12.79 -5.73
C HIS A 326 17.43 -13.88 -6.38
N TRP A 327 16.54 -14.52 -5.62
CA TRP A 327 15.65 -15.53 -6.17
C TRP A 327 14.73 -14.95 -7.25
N LEU A 328 14.09 -13.81 -6.99
CA LEU A 328 13.22 -13.17 -7.99
C LEU A 328 13.98 -12.79 -9.27
N LYS A 329 15.24 -12.37 -9.17
CA LYS A 329 16.05 -12.00 -10.35
C LYS A 329 16.46 -13.21 -11.19
N ASN A 330 16.78 -14.34 -10.56
CA ASN A 330 17.47 -15.45 -11.21
C ASN A 330 16.58 -16.68 -11.48
N ARG A 331 15.39 -16.74 -10.90
CA ARG A 331 14.49 -17.88 -11.09
C ARG A 331 14.05 -18.03 -12.56
N PRO A 332 14.02 -19.25 -13.12
CA PRO A 332 13.70 -19.48 -14.53
C PRO A 332 12.23 -19.21 -14.84
N PRO A 333 11.89 -18.66 -16.02
CA PRO A 333 10.50 -18.55 -16.46
C PRO A 333 9.94 -19.94 -16.81
N ILE A 334 8.92 -20.39 -16.09
CA ILE A 334 8.28 -21.71 -16.30
C ILE A 334 7.08 -21.66 -17.24
N PHE A 335 6.53 -20.47 -17.49
CA PHE A 335 5.44 -20.24 -18.42
C PHE A 335 5.73 -18.97 -19.23
N GLN A 336 5.52 -19.06 -20.53
CA GLN A 336 5.66 -17.93 -21.45
C GLN A 336 4.48 -17.93 -22.42
N ALA A 337 3.49 -17.08 -22.18
CA ALA A 337 2.48 -16.78 -23.19
C ALA A 337 3.06 -15.84 -24.26
N MET A 338 2.43 -15.84 -25.43
CA MET A 338 2.75 -14.93 -26.55
C MET A 338 2.87 -13.46 -26.12
N TRP A 339 2.05 -13.04 -25.15
CA TRP A 339 1.93 -11.66 -24.67
C TRP A 339 2.84 -11.33 -23.48
N ASP A 340 3.61 -12.31 -22.97
CA ASP A 340 4.53 -12.13 -21.83
C ASP A 340 5.91 -11.57 -22.26
N ARG A 341 6.12 -11.39 -23.57
CA ARG A 341 7.41 -11.00 -24.17
C ARG A 341 7.75 -9.53 -24.08
#